data_AF-E4XVD3-F1
#
_entry.id   AF-E4XVD3-F1
#
_cell.length_a   1.000
_cell.length_b   1.000
_cell.length_c   1.000
_cell.angle_alpha   90.00
_cell.angle_beta   90.00
_cell.angle_gamma   90.00
#
_symmetry.space_group_name_H-M   'P 1'
#
loop_
_entity.id
_entity.type
_entity.pdbx_description
1 polymer ?
#
loop_
_entity_poly.entity_id
_entity_poly.type
_entity_poly.pdbx_seq_one_letter_code
_entity_poly.pdbx_strand_id
1 'polypeptide(L)'
;MKLSSSLLAATTYGSLTQLQQAENDTPVIADNDRFDCMPDIGSDQTKCEARGCIWESSTGGAPWCVFPTDYAHYKLDSVSVQTKEYSLSLESGATKDSYPDQQQKLKMVIYDVDRTTVRVRITNEADDRFKVPVPISEPLNPGTDMDKDNENPGLDYIVETAKPNSRFWVKITRRSTNEVLFDTSVAPLLFYDQFLELSVKRPSTYTYGFGETEQGGLKFLDNWHAQGMWARDNGVGTGDNLYGVQPYHVTLEEDGNASGLLFFNANAMEVISTPKPAITYRTIGGELDFMLFTGPGPEAVTQQYTHYLGRSYLFPYWSLGFQLCRYGYANTSEIVTVVEENRDAGIPYDTQYADIDYMERQLDFTLSEEHFSGLPDYIEHIRKEYNMHFILIFDPAISAASRQILRIVRLTLYNSFRSTIFSDIQVNN
;
A
#
# COMPACT_ATOMS: atom_id res chain seq x y z
N MET A 1 -72.34 54.80 23.61
CA MET A 1 -73.27 54.92 24.75
C MET A 1 -74.23 53.74 24.68
N LYS A 2 -74.25 52.94 25.75
CA LYS A 2 -75.13 51.80 26.10
C LYS A 2 -75.07 50.47 25.33
N LEU A 3 -74.81 49.46 26.17
CA LEU A 3 -74.75 48.01 26.03
C LEU A 3 -76.14 47.34 26.05
N SER A 4 -76.22 46.13 25.50
CA SER A 4 -76.84 44.90 26.06
C SER A 4 -76.90 43.83 24.94
N SER A 5 -76.69 42.52 25.09
CA SER A 5 -76.44 41.63 26.23
C SER A 5 -76.21 40.20 25.66
N SER A 6 -75.13 39.55 26.11
CA SER A 6 -74.92 38.13 26.45
C SER A 6 -75.75 36.99 25.81
N LEU A 7 -75.08 35.92 25.33
CA LEU A 7 -74.98 34.64 26.08
C LEU A 7 -73.89 33.72 25.49
N LEU A 8 -73.09 33.12 26.38
CA LEU A 8 -72.10 32.08 26.11
C LEU A 8 -72.78 30.72 25.90
N ALA A 9 -72.22 29.89 25.01
CA ALA A 9 -72.28 28.43 25.13
C ALA A 9 -70.88 27.86 24.87
N ALA A 10 -70.40 27.11 25.85
CA ALA A 10 -69.10 26.45 25.86
C ALA A 10 -69.10 25.23 24.93
N THR A 11 -68.02 25.03 24.18
CA THR A 11 -67.68 23.74 23.59
C THR A 11 -66.29 23.32 24.04
N THR A 12 -66.30 22.15 24.65
CA THR A 12 -65.25 21.39 25.31
C THR A 12 -64.07 21.04 24.40
N TYR A 13 -62.86 21.19 24.94
CA TYR A 13 -61.64 20.57 24.42
C TYR A 13 -61.78 19.04 24.46
N GLY A 14 -61.64 18.42 23.29
CA GLY A 14 -61.49 16.98 23.13
C GLY A 14 -60.22 16.70 22.34
N SER A 15 -59.20 16.23 23.03
CA SER A 15 -57.94 15.75 22.48
C SER A 15 -58.14 14.46 21.69
N LEU A 16 -57.78 14.47 20.41
CA LEU A 16 -57.41 13.26 19.67
C LEU A 16 -56.02 13.52 19.07
N THR A 17 -55.00 13.23 19.88
CA THR A 17 -53.63 13.00 19.41
C THR A 17 -53.64 11.76 18.53
N GLN A 18 -53.69 11.94 17.22
CA GLN A 18 -53.10 10.96 16.31
C GLN A 18 -51.58 11.11 16.47
N LEU A 19 -50.98 10.17 17.20
CA LEU A 19 -49.55 9.92 17.18
C LEU A 19 -49.21 9.51 15.74
N GLN A 20 -48.84 10.49 14.92
CA GLN A 20 -48.09 10.23 13.71
C GLN A 20 -46.74 9.70 14.19
N GLN A 21 -46.53 8.39 14.01
CA GLN A 21 -45.20 7.79 14.19
C GLN A 21 -44.23 8.66 13.40
N ALA A 22 -43.25 9.24 14.10
CA ALA A 22 -42.04 9.66 13.42
C ALA A 22 -41.46 8.37 12.85
N GLU A 23 -41.60 8.18 11.54
CA GLU A 23 -40.67 7.32 10.82
C GLU A 23 -39.28 7.83 11.20
N ASN A 24 -38.47 6.97 11.80
CA ASN A 24 -37.05 7.19 11.93
C ASN A 24 -36.53 7.24 10.48
N ASP A 25 -36.54 8.43 9.88
CA ASP A 25 -35.82 8.69 8.65
C ASP A 25 -34.33 8.57 8.98
N THR A 26 -33.80 7.36 8.82
CA THR A 26 -32.36 7.15 8.76
C THR A 26 -31.83 8.05 7.65
N PRO A 27 -30.86 8.95 7.91
CA PRO A 27 -30.40 9.89 6.90
C PRO A 27 -29.81 9.12 5.72
N VAL A 28 -30.46 9.26 4.55
CA VAL A 28 -30.01 8.64 3.30
C VAL A 28 -28.61 9.14 2.95
N ILE A 29 -27.65 8.22 2.83
CA ILE A 29 -26.27 8.55 2.46
C ILE A 29 -26.16 8.51 0.93
N ALA A 30 -25.80 9.64 0.33
CA ALA A 30 -25.60 9.74 -1.11
C ALA A 30 -24.56 8.72 -1.59
N ASP A 31 -24.79 8.08 -2.74
CA ASP A 31 -23.92 6.99 -3.25
C ASP A 31 -22.43 7.37 -3.25
N ASN A 32 -22.10 8.60 -3.67
CA ASN A 32 -20.73 9.12 -3.68
C ASN A 32 -20.08 9.24 -2.30
N ASP A 33 -20.85 9.31 -1.22
CA ASP A 33 -20.37 9.47 0.15
C ASP A 33 -20.27 8.15 0.92
N ARG A 34 -20.59 7.02 0.28
CA ARG A 34 -20.69 5.71 0.94
C ARG A 34 -19.33 5.06 1.13
N PHE A 35 -19.15 4.45 2.30
CA PHE A 35 -18.03 3.58 2.64
C PHE A 35 -18.59 2.23 3.08
N ASP A 36 -18.02 1.17 2.54
CA ASP A 36 -18.51 -0.20 2.69
C ASP A 36 -18.23 -0.76 4.09
N CYS A 37 -19.30 -1.03 4.85
CA CYS A 37 -19.22 -1.61 6.19
C CYS A 37 -19.15 -3.14 6.19
N MET A 38 -19.40 -3.78 5.05
CA MET A 38 -19.40 -5.22 4.95
C MET A 38 -18.71 -5.69 3.67
N PRO A 39 -17.37 -5.61 3.63
CA PRO A 39 -16.59 -6.09 2.50
C PRO A 39 -16.53 -7.61 2.37
N ASP A 40 -17.06 -8.35 3.35
CA ASP A 40 -17.08 -9.80 3.32
C ASP A 40 -17.99 -10.34 2.20
N ILE A 41 -17.62 -11.51 1.68
CA ILE A 41 -18.40 -12.22 0.66
C ILE A 41 -19.79 -12.56 1.21
N GLY A 42 -20.83 -12.27 0.41
CA GLY A 42 -22.21 -12.60 0.75
C GLY A 42 -22.85 -11.63 1.75
N SER A 43 -22.60 -10.33 1.56
CA SER A 43 -23.29 -9.23 2.23
C SER A 43 -24.81 -9.32 2.01
N ASP A 44 -25.57 -9.16 3.09
CA ASP A 44 -27.03 -9.11 3.10
C ASP A 44 -27.52 -8.15 4.19
N GLN A 45 -28.79 -7.75 4.10
CA GLN A 45 -29.38 -6.77 5.02
C GLN A 45 -29.25 -7.17 6.48
N THR A 46 -29.52 -8.43 6.81
CA THR A 46 -29.49 -8.91 8.20
C THR A 46 -28.09 -8.84 8.79
N LYS A 47 -27.07 -9.26 8.04
CA LYS A 47 -25.68 -9.18 8.50
C LYS A 47 -25.18 -7.74 8.58
N CYS A 48 -25.60 -6.87 7.67
CA CYS A 48 -25.27 -5.45 7.69
C CYS A 48 -25.80 -4.77 8.95
N GLU A 49 -27.10 -4.92 9.22
CA GLU A 49 -27.76 -4.33 10.38
C GLU A 49 -27.22 -4.92 11.70
N ALA A 50 -26.81 -6.20 11.70
CA ALA A 50 -26.17 -6.83 12.86
C ALA A 50 -24.79 -6.22 13.21
N ARG A 51 -24.13 -5.53 12.27
CA ARG A 51 -22.89 -4.75 12.52
C ARG A 51 -23.17 -3.31 12.97
N GLY A 52 -24.45 -2.95 13.18
CA GLY A 52 -24.87 -1.59 13.45
C GLY A 52 -24.72 -0.68 12.23
N CYS A 53 -24.71 -1.23 11.02
CA CYS A 53 -24.61 -0.49 9.77
C CYS A 53 -25.96 -0.32 9.08
N ILE A 54 -25.98 0.58 8.10
CA ILE A 54 -27.20 0.97 7.38
C ILE A 54 -27.25 0.17 6.07
N TRP A 55 -28.37 -0.50 5.83
CA TRP A 55 -28.61 -1.19 4.56
C TRP A 55 -29.48 -0.34 3.64
N GLU A 56 -28.91 0.11 2.54
CA GLU A 56 -29.60 0.92 1.53
C GLU A 56 -29.20 0.47 0.13
N SER A 57 -30.19 0.19 -0.72
CA SER A 57 -29.92 -0.14 -2.12
C SER A 57 -29.18 1.00 -2.83
N SER A 58 -28.22 0.66 -3.69
CA SER A 58 -27.51 1.63 -4.52
C SER A 58 -27.22 1.08 -5.92
N THR A 59 -26.70 1.96 -6.78
CA THR A 59 -26.37 1.63 -8.17
C THR A 59 -24.92 2.00 -8.48
N GLY A 60 -24.41 1.59 -9.66
CA GLY A 60 -23.09 2.04 -10.13
C GLY A 60 -21.89 1.57 -9.30
N GLY A 61 -22.03 0.46 -8.57
CA GLY A 61 -20.95 -0.15 -7.77
C GLY A 61 -20.85 0.35 -6.33
N ALA A 62 -21.69 1.33 -5.93
CA ALA A 62 -21.70 1.80 -4.55
C ALA A 62 -22.08 0.66 -3.58
N PRO A 63 -21.55 0.65 -2.35
CA PRO A 63 -21.89 -0.39 -1.38
C PRO A 63 -23.34 -0.22 -0.89
N TRP A 64 -24.00 -1.35 -0.64
CA TRP A 64 -25.35 -1.39 -0.07
C TRP A 64 -25.32 -1.34 1.46
N CYS A 65 -24.30 -1.93 2.07
CA CYS A 65 -24.07 -1.86 3.51
C CYS A 65 -23.08 -0.74 3.83
N VAL A 66 -23.52 0.31 4.54
CA VAL A 66 -22.74 1.52 4.74
C VAL A 66 -22.59 1.88 6.21
N PHE A 67 -21.44 2.46 6.55
CA PHE A 67 -21.22 2.98 7.90
C PHE A 67 -22.14 4.18 8.19
N PRO A 68 -22.80 4.21 9.37
CA PRO A 68 -23.42 5.42 9.90
C PRO A 68 -22.42 6.56 10.05
N THR A 69 -22.88 7.82 9.90
CA THR A 69 -22.00 8.99 10.01
C THR A 69 -21.40 9.20 11.40
N ASP A 70 -22.07 8.71 12.44
CA ASP A 70 -21.66 8.77 13.84
C ASP A 70 -20.98 7.48 14.32
N TYR A 71 -20.67 6.54 13.40
CA TYR A 71 -20.04 5.27 13.73
C TYR A 71 -18.64 5.49 14.33
N ALA A 72 -18.54 5.27 15.64
CA ALA A 72 -17.36 5.58 16.45
C ALA A 72 -16.67 4.30 16.95
N HIS A 73 -16.11 3.53 16.01
CA HIS A 73 -15.39 2.28 16.30
C HIS A 73 -14.19 2.47 17.23
N TYR A 74 -13.48 3.59 17.05
CA TYR A 74 -12.49 4.11 18.00
C TYR A 74 -12.81 5.54 18.41
N LYS A 75 -12.55 5.85 19.67
CA LYS A 75 -12.57 7.19 20.23
C LYS A 75 -11.16 7.62 20.58
N LEU A 76 -10.90 8.91 20.43
CA LEU A 76 -9.66 9.51 20.91
C LEU A 76 -9.76 9.68 22.43
N ASP A 77 -8.90 9.02 23.19
CA ASP A 77 -8.83 9.17 24.65
C ASP A 77 -8.01 10.42 25.01
N SER A 78 -6.76 10.48 24.53
CA SER A 78 -5.82 11.54 24.91
C SER A 78 -4.86 11.89 23.77
N VAL A 79 -4.37 13.13 23.80
CA VAL A 79 -3.36 13.66 22.87
C VAL A 79 -2.22 14.25 23.69
N SER A 80 -1.00 13.85 23.36
CA SER A 80 0.23 14.43 23.89
C SER A 80 1.06 14.94 22.71
N VAL A 81 1.40 16.23 22.74
CA VAL A 81 2.20 16.86 21.69
C VAL A 81 3.57 17.19 22.25
N GLN A 82 4.60 16.68 21.60
CA GLN A 82 6.00 16.97 21.85
C GLN A 82 6.61 17.58 20.59
N THR A 83 7.87 18.03 20.68
CA THR A 83 8.58 18.55 19.51
C THR A 83 8.63 17.49 18.40
N LYS A 84 8.03 17.80 17.25
CA LYS A 84 7.93 16.93 16.06
C LYS A 84 7.13 15.63 16.24
N GLU A 85 6.37 15.48 17.32
CA GLU A 85 5.60 14.26 17.56
C GLU A 85 4.22 14.55 18.17
N TYR A 86 3.18 13.98 17.57
CA TYR A 86 1.84 13.91 18.16
C TYR A 86 1.56 12.46 18.53
N SER A 87 1.44 12.17 19.82
CA SER A 87 1.07 10.86 20.36
C SER A 87 -0.41 10.87 20.76
N LEU A 88 -1.22 10.06 20.09
CA LEU A 88 -2.66 9.91 20.31
C LEU A 88 -2.95 8.52 20.88
N SER A 89 -3.65 8.42 22.00
CA SER A 89 -4.15 7.14 22.52
C SER A 89 -5.61 6.96 22.11
N LEU A 90 -5.92 5.80 21.53
CA LEU A 90 -7.24 5.47 21.01
C LEU A 90 -7.82 4.30 21.78
N GLU A 91 -9.08 4.40 22.17
CA GLU A 91 -9.82 3.32 22.81
C GLU A 91 -10.96 2.85 21.92
N SER A 92 -11.16 1.53 21.87
CA SER A 92 -12.29 0.93 21.17
C SER A 92 -13.60 1.48 21.75
N GLY A 93 -14.42 2.07 20.89
CA GLY A 93 -15.79 2.47 21.18
C GLY A 93 -16.82 1.41 20.77
N ALA A 94 -16.37 0.31 20.17
CA ALA A 94 -17.22 -0.73 19.63
C ALA A 94 -17.85 -1.58 20.74
N THR A 95 -19.16 -1.80 20.64
CA THR A 95 -19.89 -2.72 21.50
C THR A 95 -19.67 -4.15 21.01
N LYS A 96 -18.51 -4.77 21.27
CA LYS A 96 -18.17 -6.17 20.89
C LYS A 96 -18.76 -6.57 19.52
N ASP A 97 -18.13 -6.09 18.45
CA ASP A 97 -18.52 -6.45 17.09
C ASP A 97 -18.33 -7.94 16.80
N SER A 98 -18.89 -8.39 15.67
CA SER A 98 -18.94 -9.78 15.21
C SER A 98 -17.59 -10.49 15.06
N TYR A 99 -16.47 -9.76 15.12
CA TYR A 99 -15.12 -10.29 15.08
C TYR A 99 -14.46 -10.20 16.47
N PRO A 100 -14.18 -11.34 17.13
CA PRO A 100 -13.74 -11.39 18.52
C PRO A 100 -12.32 -10.86 18.77
N ASP A 101 -11.58 -10.52 17.71
CA ASP A 101 -10.15 -10.16 17.71
C ASP A 101 -9.89 -8.64 17.55
N GLN A 102 -10.90 -7.80 17.80
CA GLN A 102 -10.72 -6.35 17.79
C GLN A 102 -9.72 -5.88 18.84
N GLN A 103 -8.76 -5.05 18.42
CA GLN A 103 -7.77 -4.47 19.32
C GLN A 103 -8.36 -3.35 20.17
N GLN A 104 -8.15 -3.40 21.49
CA GLN A 104 -8.88 -2.54 22.43
C GLN A 104 -8.25 -1.16 22.61
N LYS A 105 -6.92 -1.10 22.61
CA LYS A 105 -6.13 0.12 22.81
C LYS A 105 -5.11 0.23 21.69
N LEU A 106 -5.17 1.34 20.96
CA LEU A 106 -4.22 1.64 19.89
C LEU A 106 -3.46 2.92 20.22
N LYS A 107 -2.24 3.00 19.73
CA LYS A 107 -1.45 4.23 19.74
C LYS A 107 -1.29 4.72 18.31
N MET A 108 -1.71 5.95 18.04
CA MET A 108 -1.31 6.66 16.84
C MET A 108 -0.15 7.61 17.15
N VAL A 109 0.89 7.60 16.33
CA VAL A 109 1.98 8.57 16.39
C VAL A 109 2.15 9.26 15.04
N ILE A 110 2.13 10.58 15.06
CA ILE A 110 2.39 11.43 13.89
C ILE A 110 3.75 12.09 14.10
N TYR A 111 4.68 11.83 13.19
CA TYR A 111 6.01 12.42 13.18
C TYR A 111 6.09 13.51 12.14
N ASP A 112 6.50 14.70 12.56
CA ASP A 112 6.97 15.74 11.65
C ASP A 112 8.40 15.36 11.21
N VAL A 113 8.49 14.65 10.09
CA VAL A 113 9.78 14.10 9.62
C VAL A 113 10.66 15.25 9.12
N ASP A 114 10.12 16.06 8.22
CA ASP A 114 10.73 17.30 7.74
C ASP A 114 9.65 18.32 7.34
N ARG A 115 10.08 19.47 6.81
CA ARG A 115 9.20 20.55 6.35
C ARG A 115 8.04 20.09 5.43
N THR A 116 8.26 19.04 4.64
CA THR A 116 7.36 18.59 3.57
C THR A 116 6.85 17.16 3.74
N THR A 117 7.30 16.44 4.78
CA THR A 117 7.04 15.02 4.97
C THR A 117 6.51 14.72 6.35
N VAL A 118 5.39 14.00 6.40
CA VAL A 118 4.73 13.56 7.64
C VAL A 118 4.63 12.04 7.65
N ARG A 119 4.90 11.41 8.80
CA ARG A 119 4.66 9.97 8.96
C ARG A 119 3.60 9.71 10.02
N VAL A 120 2.58 8.94 9.68
CA VAL A 120 1.43 8.61 10.54
C VAL A 120 1.42 7.11 10.78
N ARG A 121 1.61 6.69 12.03
CA ARG A 121 1.62 5.27 12.41
C ARG A 121 0.52 4.96 13.40
N ILE A 122 -0.20 3.86 13.22
CA ILE A 122 -1.15 3.31 14.19
C ILE A 122 -0.71 1.90 14.54
N THR A 123 -0.45 1.67 15.83
CA THR A 123 0.02 0.40 16.38
C THR A 123 -0.91 -0.09 17.48
N ASN A 124 -0.89 -1.39 17.73
CA ASN A 124 -1.52 -1.96 18.91
C ASN A 124 -0.70 -1.62 20.16
N GLU A 125 -1.33 -1.30 21.29
CA GLU A 125 -0.60 -1.08 22.55
C GLU A 125 -0.31 -2.39 23.29
N ALA A 126 -1.09 -3.45 23.03
CA ALA A 126 -0.98 -4.70 23.77
C ALA A 126 0.20 -5.58 23.32
N ASP A 127 0.55 -5.55 22.04
CA ASP A 127 1.58 -6.38 21.43
C ASP A 127 2.29 -5.69 20.27
N ASP A 128 3.52 -6.15 20.02
CA ASP A 128 4.31 -5.73 18.86
C ASP A 128 3.89 -6.52 17.62
N ARG A 129 3.62 -5.83 16.53
CA ARG A 129 3.13 -6.42 15.28
C ARG A 129 4.20 -6.40 14.19
N PHE A 130 4.00 -7.18 13.14
CA PHE A 130 4.91 -7.21 12.00
C PHE A 130 5.09 -5.81 11.38
N LYS A 131 6.35 -5.41 11.21
CA LYS A 131 6.78 -4.18 10.55
C LYS A 131 7.64 -4.54 9.36
N VAL A 132 7.49 -3.81 8.26
CA VAL A 132 8.32 -4.00 7.07
C VAL A 132 9.78 -3.74 7.46
N PRO A 133 10.69 -4.72 7.32
CA PRO A 133 12.08 -4.62 7.78
C PRO A 133 12.96 -3.88 6.77
N VAL A 134 12.42 -2.83 6.13
CA VAL A 134 13.15 -1.97 5.20
C VAL A 134 13.40 -0.64 5.93
N PRO A 135 14.67 -0.22 6.07
CA PRO A 135 14.95 1.08 6.64
C PRO A 135 14.45 2.14 5.68
N ILE A 136 13.43 2.89 6.11
CA ILE A 136 13.16 4.20 5.52
C ILE A 136 14.34 5.07 5.92
N SER A 137 15.08 5.60 4.94
CA SER A 137 16.36 6.27 5.18
C SER A 137 16.19 7.30 6.29
N GLU A 138 16.94 7.04 7.35
CA GLU A 138 16.80 7.74 8.60
C GLU A 138 17.21 9.22 8.46
N PRO A 139 16.61 10.12 9.27
CA PRO A 139 16.04 9.65 10.52
C PRO A 139 14.70 10.23 10.97
N LEU A 140 14.02 9.35 11.70
CA LEU A 140 13.21 9.65 12.87
C LEU A 140 14.06 10.20 14.04
N ASN A 141 15.20 10.85 13.76
CA ASN A 141 16.01 11.60 14.71
C ASN A 141 15.75 13.08 14.41
N PRO A 142 15.17 13.84 15.35
CA PRO A 142 14.79 15.26 15.20
C PRO A 142 15.88 16.28 14.81
N GLY A 143 17.04 15.88 14.27
CA GLY A 143 18.22 16.76 14.15
C GLY A 143 19.17 16.51 12.97
N THR A 144 18.85 15.69 11.97
CA THR A 144 19.72 15.62 10.77
C THR A 144 19.00 16.12 9.52
N ASP A 145 19.16 17.43 9.33
CA ASP A 145 19.46 18.09 8.05
C ASP A 145 18.44 17.97 6.91
N MET A 146 17.25 18.54 7.14
CA MET A 146 16.49 19.33 6.15
C MET A 146 15.96 20.64 6.79
N ASP A 147 15.82 20.70 8.12
CA ASP A 147 15.59 21.93 8.88
C ASP A 147 16.92 22.62 9.22
N LYS A 148 17.38 23.54 8.36
CA LYS A 148 18.52 24.41 8.70
C LYS A 148 18.16 25.68 9.47
N ASP A 149 16.93 25.82 9.95
CA ASP A 149 16.49 27.01 10.68
C ASP A 149 16.00 26.66 12.09
N ASN A 150 16.91 26.79 13.05
CA ASN A 150 16.80 26.35 14.45
C ASN A 150 15.77 27.08 15.34
N GLU A 151 14.79 27.82 14.81
CA GLU A 151 13.79 28.51 15.66
C GLU A 151 12.33 28.48 15.16
N ASN A 152 12.02 27.84 14.02
CA ASN A 152 10.66 27.56 13.53
C ASN A 152 10.74 26.60 12.32
N PRO A 153 10.29 25.32 12.35
CA PRO A 153 10.53 24.42 11.22
C PRO A 153 9.76 24.80 9.94
N GLY A 154 8.81 25.76 10.04
CA GLY A 154 8.13 26.30 8.85
C GLY A 154 7.43 25.21 8.03
N LEU A 155 6.87 24.19 8.70
CA LEU A 155 6.21 23.05 8.06
C LEU A 155 5.19 23.54 7.02
N ASP A 156 5.22 22.94 5.84
CA ASP A 156 4.32 23.29 4.73
C ASP A 156 2.90 22.72 4.94
N TYR A 157 2.66 22.06 6.09
CA TYR A 157 1.41 21.45 6.48
C TYR A 157 1.01 21.77 7.93
N ILE A 158 -0.25 21.47 8.26
CA ILE A 158 -0.86 21.62 9.59
C ILE A 158 -1.51 20.28 9.94
N VAL A 159 -1.29 19.81 11.17
CA VAL A 159 -1.93 18.61 11.72
C VAL A 159 -3.06 19.03 12.67
N GLU A 160 -4.25 18.49 12.45
CA GLU A 160 -5.43 18.66 13.30
C GLU A 160 -5.96 17.28 13.71
N THR A 161 -6.48 17.18 14.92
CA THR A 161 -6.99 15.93 15.49
C THR A 161 -8.36 16.13 16.10
N ALA A 162 -9.07 15.02 16.29
CA ALA A 162 -10.31 15.00 17.06
C ALA A 162 -10.12 15.56 18.48
N LYS A 163 -11.23 15.90 19.15
CA LYS A 163 -11.19 16.22 20.58
C LYS A 163 -11.19 14.92 21.40
N PRO A 164 -10.55 14.91 22.58
CA PRO A 164 -10.71 13.81 23.54
C PRO A 164 -12.18 13.45 23.76
N ASN A 165 -12.45 12.15 23.93
CA ASN A 165 -13.79 11.55 24.08
C ASN A 165 -14.72 11.70 22.87
N SER A 166 -14.20 12.04 21.68
CA SER A 166 -14.97 12.06 20.44
C SER A 166 -14.49 10.97 19.47
N ARG A 167 -15.28 10.73 18.41
CA ARG A 167 -14.91 9.82 17.32
C ARG A 167 -13.51 10.20 16.79
N PHE A 168 -12.66 9.19 16.66
CA PHE A 168 -11.30 9.39 16.17
C PHE A 168 -11.29 9.91 14.72
N TRP A 169 -10.45 10.93 14.48
CA TRP A 169 -10.02 11.36 13.15
C TRP A 169 -8.74 12.20 13.26
N VAL A 170 -8.00 12.25 12.16
CA VAL A 170 -6.84 13.13 11.95
C VAL A 170 -6.96 13.78 10.57
N LYS A 171 -6.54 15.04 10.49
CA LYS A 171 -6.49 15.82 9.25
C LYS A 171 -5.13 16.47 9.10
N ILE A 172 -4.55 16.39 7.90
CA ILE A 172 -3.33 17.07 7.52
C ILE A 172 -3.64 17.97 6.32
N THR A 173 -3.38 19.26 6.48
CA THR A 173 -3.77 20.32 5.55
C THR A 173 -2.55 21.07 5.06
N ARG A 174 -2.45 21.31 3.74
CA ARG A 174 -1.43 22.17 3.14
C ARG A 174 -1.58 23.60 3.66
N ARG A 175 -0.52 24.16 4.23
CA ARG A 175 -0.56 25.49 4.86
C ARG A 175 -0.78 26.62 3.86
N SER A 176 -0.20 26.52 2.66
CA SER A 176 -0.23 27.61 1.67
C SER A 176 -1.60 27.80 1.01
N THR A 177 -2.37 26.73 0.85
CA THR A 177 -3.64 26.74 0.09
C THR A 177 -4.84 26.37 0.95
N ASN A 178 -4.63 25.81 2.14
CA ASN A 178 -5.63 25.15 2.98
C ASN A 178 -6.24 23.88 2.36
N GLU A 179 -5.59 23.29 1.36
CA GLU A 179 -6.04 22.03 0.74
C GLU A 179 -5.82 20.84 1.69
N VAL A 180 -6.79 19.93 1.75
CA VAL A 180 -6.74 18.77 2.67
C VAL A 180 -6.07 17.61 1.98
N LEU A 181 -4.90 17.20 2.49
CA LEU A 181 -4.06 16.18 1.86
C LEU A 181 -4.32 14.78 2.43
N PHE A 182 -4.72 14.71 3.69
CA PHE A 182 -4.98 13.46 4.42
C PHE A 182 -6.09 13.71 5.44
N ASP A 183 -7.26 13.07 5.29
CA ASP A 183 -8.36 13.21 6.25
C ASP A 183 -9.06 11.86 6.48
N THR A 184 -8.94 11.35 7.71
CA THR A 184 -9.49 10.05 8.11
C THR A 184 -10.92 10.13 8.64
N SER A 185 -11.52 11.33 8.71
CA SER A 185 -12.88 11.49 9.25
C SER A 185 -13.96 10.89 8.34
N VAL A 186 -13.63 10.50 7.11
CA VAL A 186 -14.60 10.01 6.13
C VAL A 186 -15.16 8.62 6.40
N ALA A 187 -14.43 7.76 7.12
CA ALA A 187 -14.89 6.42 7.52
C ALA A 187 -14.29 6.03 8.89
N PRO A 188 -14.87 5.07 9.63
CA PRO A 188 -14.26 4.61 10.88
C PRO A 188 -12.93 3.87 10.64
N LEU A 189 -12.02 3.96 11.62
CA LEU A 189 -10.85 3.08 11.71
C LEU A 189 -11.31 1.70 12.16
N LEU A 190 -10.88 0.65 11.47
CA LEU A 190 -11.04 -0.74 11.92
C LEU A 190 -9.65 -1.35 12.15
N PHE A 191 -9.47 -2.05 13.29
CA PHE A 191 -8.19 -2.65 13.65
C PHE A 191 -8.38 -3.97 14.39
N TYR A 192 -8.32 -5.05 13.64
CA TYR A 192 -8.38 -6.45 14.10
C TYR A 192 -7.03 -7.13 13.87
N ASP A 193 -6.88 -8.39 14.27
CA ASP A 193 -5.59 -9.08 14.11
C ASP A 193 -5.27 -9.36 12.64
N GLN A 194 -6.27 -9.72 11.84
CA GLN A 194 -6.10 -10.01 10.41
C GLN A 194 -6.98 -9.14 9.49
N PHE A 195 -7.43 -7.99 9.99
CA PHE A 195 -8.18 -7.02 9.20
C PHE A 195 -7.96 -5.60 9.74
N LEU A 196 -7.24 -4.78 8.98
CA LEU A 196 -7.01 -3.38 9.32
C LEU A 196 -7.57 -2.52 8.18
N GLU A 197 -8.39 -1.53 8.49
CA GLU A 197 -8.98 -0.62 7.52
C GLU A 197 -8.81 0.84 7.94
N LEU A 198 -8.29 1.67 7.02
CA LEU A 198 -8.29 3.12 7.15
C LEU A 198 -8.67 3.76 5.83
N SER A 199 -9.66 4.65 5.85
CA SER A 199 -10.01 5.49 4.70
C SER A 199 -9.42 6.88 4.84
N VAL A 200 -8.83 7.37 3.76
CA VAL A 200 -8.17 8.68 3.71
C VAL A 200 -8.76 9.47 2.55
N LYS A 201 -9.42 10.59 2.85
CA LYS A 201 -9.81 11.57 1.84
C LYS A 201 -8.59 12.31 1.31
N ARG A 202 -8.62 12.55 0.01
CA ARG A 202 -7.58 13.16 -0.81
C ARG A 202 -8.13 14.43 -1.47
N PRO A 203 -7.26 15.29 -2.00
CA PRO A 203 -7.68 16.57 -2.56
C PRO A 203 -8.47 16.46 -3.87
N SER A 204 -8.27 15.40 -4.67
CA SER A 204 -8.99 15.22 -5.94
C SER A 204 -9.05 13.75 -6.37
N THR A 205 -9.73 13.49 -7.49
CA THR A 205 -9.73 12.17 -8.17
C THR A 205 -8.51 11.98 -9.08
N TYR A 206 -7.65 12.98 -9.28
CA TYR A 206 -6.49 12.89 -10.17
C TYR A 206 -5.34 12.13 -9.52
N THR A 207 -5.50 10.81 -9.49
CA THR A 207 -4.66 9.85 -8.79
C THR A 207 -3.82 9.04 -9.75
N TYR A 208 -2.55 8.85 -9.42
CA TYR A 208 -1.60 8.09 -10.24
C TYR A 208 -0.72 7.23 -9.36
N GLY A 209 -0.56 5.95 -9.71
CA GLY A 209 0.23 5.00 -8.93
C GLY A 209 -0.54 3.73 -8.62
N PHE A 210 -0.23 3.12 -7.48
CA PHE A 210 -0.52 1.73 -7.16
C PHE A 210 0.12 0.76 -8.16
N GLY A 211 0.27 -0.50 -7.75
CA GLY A 211 0.81 -1.52 -8.64
C GLY A 211 1.30 -2.75 -7.90
N GLU A 212 1.75 -3.78 -8.61
CA GLU A 212 1.79 -3.86 -10.07
C GLU A 212 0.52 -4.51 -10.63
N THR A 213 -0.16 -3.80 -11.54
CA THR A 213 -1.48 -4.20 -12.05
C THR A 213 -1.72 -3.58 -13.43
N GLU A 214 -2.40 -4.27 -14.34
CA GLU A 214 -2.84 -3.66 -15.61
C GLU A 214 -4.02 -2.71 -15.34
N GLN A 215 -3.76 -1.41 -15.40
CA GLN A 215 -4.77 -0.36 -15.24
C GLN A 215 -5.26 0.10 -16.62
N GLY A 216 -6.54 0.44 -16.74
CA GLY A 216 -7.14 0.93 -18.01
C GLY A 216 -6.62 2.29 -18.49
N GLY A 217 -5.80 2.96 -17.68
CA GLY A 217 -5.12 4.21 -17.97
C GLY A 217 -4.21 4.59 -16.80
N LEU A 218 -3.38 5.63 -16.97
CA LEU A 218 -2.47 6.08 -15.90
C LEU A 218 -3.22 6.67 -14.69
N LYS A 219 -4.36 7.31 -14.93
CA LYS A 219 -5.23 7.81 -13.87
C LYS A 219 -5.97 6.63 -13.26
N PHE A 220 -5.82 6.44 -11.95
CA PHE A 220 -6.54 5.42 -11.19
C PHE A 220 -8.05 5.66 -11.30
N LEU A 221 -8.83 4.59 -11.43
CA LEU A 221 -10.28 4.68 -11.55
C LEU A 221 -10.89 5.04 -10.20
N ASP A 222 -11.77 6.05 -10.13
CA ASP A 222 -12.48 6.50 -8.92
C ASP A 222 -13.97 6.19 -9.01
N ASN A 223 -14.32 4.89 -8.98
CA ASN A 223 -15.70 4.40 -9.08
C ASN A 223 -15.94 3.12 -8.25
N TRP A 224 -15.47 3.13 -6.99
CA TRP A 224 -15.46 1.94 -6.11
C TRP A 224 -14.59 0.81 -6.68
N HIS A 225 -13.53 1.18 -7.38
CA HIS A 225 -12.61 0.21 -7.93
C HIS A 225 -11.72 -0.32 -6.81
N ALA A 226 -11.84 -1.61 -6.52
CA ALA A 226 -10.96 -2.33 -5.62
C ALA A 226 -9.79 -2.93 -6.41
N GLN A 227 -8.57 -2.65 -5.96
CA GLN A 227 -7.34 -3.19 -6.52
C GLN A 227 -6.63 -4.03 -5.46
N GLY A 228 -6.60 -5.35 -5.66
CA GLY A 228 -5.80 -6.25 -4.83
C GLY A 228 -4.30 -6.06 -5.09
N MET A 229 -3.49 -6.16 -4.02
CA MET A 229 -2.05 -6.02 -4.05
C MET A 229 -1.42 -7.17 -3.27
N TRP A 230 -0.87 -8.12 -4.04
CA TRP A 230 -0.13 -9.26 -3.54
C TRP A 230 0.78 -9.79 -4.66
N ALA A 231 2.07 -9.93 -4.41
CA ALA A 231 3.01 -10.37 -5.44
C ALA A 231 2.63 -11.76 -5.97
N ARG A 232 2.34 -11.85 -7.26
CA ARG A 232 1.84 -13.06 -7.91
C ARG A 232 2.37 -13.18 -9.33
N ASP A 233 2.90 -14.35 -9.65
CA ASP A 233 3.17 -14.76 -11.02
C ASP A 233 1.83 -15.03 -11.74
N ASN A 234 1.50 -14.16 -12.69
CA ASN A 234 0.31 -14.25 -13.52
C ASN A 234 0.59 -13.64 -14.90
N GLY A 235 -0.18 -14.04 -15.91
CA GLY A 235 -0.21 -13.29 -17.17
C GLY A 235 -0.78 -11.89 -16.93
N VAL A 236 -0.27 -10.88 -17.64
CA VAL A 236 -0.80 -9.52 -17.54
C VAL A 236 -2.28 -9.52 -17.93
N GLY A 237 -3.12 -9.05 -17.02
CA GLY A 237 -4.57 -8.99 -17.18
C GLY A 237 -5.21 -7.94 -16.28
N THR A 238 -6.31 -7.37 -16.75
CA THR A 238 -7.01 -6.28 -16.07
C THR A 238 -7.63 -6.77 -14.77
N GLY A 239 -7.32 -6.09 -13.66
CA GLY A 239 -7.86 -6.38 -12.34
C GLY A 239 -7.11 -7.46 -11.55
N ASP A 240 -6.11 -8.10 -12.14
CA ASP A 240 -5.23 -9.04 -11.44
C ASP A 240 -4.12 -8.30 -10.68
N ASN A 241 -3.76 -8.82 -9.50
CA ASN A 241 -2.49 -8.52 -8.86
C ASN A 241 -1.35 -9.26 -9.59
N LEU A 242 -0.26 -8.54 -9.88
CA LEU A 242 0.90 -9.04 -10.65
C LEU A 242 2.15 -9.14 -9.75
N TYR A 243 3.35 -8.95 -10.33
CA TYR A 243 4.62 -9.33 -9.71
C TYR A 243 5.04 -8.41 -8.56
N GLY A 244 4.86 -7.10 -8.71
CA GLY A 244 5.18 -6.09 -7.70
C GLY A 244 4.02 -5.74 -6.75
N VAL A 245 4.37 -5.16 -5.60
CA VAL A 245 3.43 -4.52 -4.65
C VAL A 245 3.93 -3.11 -4.36
N GLN A 246 3.19 -2.11 -4.82
CA GLN A 246 3.53 -0.69 -4.77
C GLN A 246 2.37 0.11 -4.17
N PRO A 247 2.18 0.10 -2.84
CA PRO A 247 1.07 0.79 -2.16
C PRO A 247 1.34 2.30 -2.02
N TYR A 248 1.67 2.95 -3.13
CA TYR A 248 2.02 4.38 -3.22
C TYR A 248 1.27 5.04 -4.36
N HIS A 249 0.79 6.26 -4.13
CA HIS A 249 0.19 7.07 -5.18
C HIS A 249 0.53 8.55 -5.03
N VAL A 250 0.40 9.28 -6.13
CA VAL A 250 0.44 10.74 -6.23
C VAL A 250 -0.95 11.23 -6.58
N THR A 251 -1.41 12.27 -5.89
CA THR A 251 -2.66 12.97 -6.20
C THR A 251 -2.35 14.40 -6.64
N LEU A 252 -2.82 14.79 -7.83
CA LEU A 252 -2.79 16.18 -8.29
C LEU A 252 -3.90 16.98 -7.61
N GLU A 253 -3.58 18.17 -7.15
CA GLU A 253 -4.53 19.15 -6.64
C GLU A 253 -5.07 20.01 -7.80
N GLU A 254 -6.26 20.60 -7.63
CA GLU A 254 -6.93 21.40 -8.67
C GLU A 254 -6.12 22.65 -9.09
N ASP A 255 -5.24 23.15 -8.21
CA ASP A 255 -4.37 24.29 -8.46
C ASP A 255 -3.01 23.93 -9.07
N GLY A 256 -2.80 22.64 -9.39
CA GLY A 256 -1.56 22.12 -9.95
C GLY A 256 -0.51 21.72 -8.91
N ASN A 257 -0.79 21.89 -7.61
CA ASN A 257 0.01 21.24 -6.57
C ASN A 257 -0.16 19.71 -6.61
N ALA A 258 0.62 18.99 -5.82
CA ALA A 258 0.50 17.55 -5.65
C ALA A 258 0.89 17.10 -4.25
N SER A 259 0.32 15.99 -3.83
CA SER A 259 0.74 15.22 -2.66
C SER A 259 0.94 13.75 -3.03
N GLY A 260 1.77 13.04 -2.27
CA GLY A 260 1.96 11.60 -2.40
C GLY A 260 1.74 10.88 -1.09
N LEU A 261 1.16 9.69 -1.12
CA LEU A 261 0.90 8.90 0.07
C LEU A 261 1.38 7.47 -0.14
N LEU A 262 2.35 7.06 0.67
CA LEU A 262 2.83 5.69 0.78
C LEU A 262 2.13 5.02 1.96
N PHE A 263 1.57 3.83 1.75
CA PHE A 263 1.15 2.92 2.80
C PHE A 263 2.22 1.83 2.99
N PHE A 264 3.07 1.98 4.00
CA PHE A 264 4.24 1.15 4.25
C PHE A 264 3.87 -0.16 4.97
N ASN A 265 3.24 -1.07 4.23
CA ASN A 265 2.83 -2.40 4.68
C ASN A 265 3.17 -3.43 3.59
N ALA A 266 3.40 -4.70 3.96
CA ALA A 266 3.79 -5.77 3.03
C ALA A 266 2.89 -7.02 3.10
N ASN A 267 1.81 -6.97 3.90
CA ASN A 267 0.80 -8.03 3.89
C ASN A 267 -0.07 -7.90 2.63
N ALA A 268 -0.81 -8.97 2.30
CA ALA A 268 -1.81 -8.87 1.25
C ALA A 268 -2.83 -7.78 1.60
N MET A 269 -3.15 -6.94 0.63
CA MET A 269 -3.98 -5.78 0.86
C MET A 269 -4.79 -5.45 -0.38
N GLU A 270 -5.76 -4.56 -0.21
CA GLU A 270 -6.48 -3.93 -1.30
C GLU A 270 -6.58 -2.42 -1.05
N VAL A 271 -6.67 -1.67 -2.15
CA VAL A 271 -7.04 -0.25 -2.13
C VAL A 271 -8.33 -0.06 -2.89
N ILE A 272 -9.28 0.68 -2.31
CA ILE A 272 -10.58 0.96 -2.92
C ILE A 272 -10.75 2.46 -3.10
N SER A 273 -11.10 2.85 -4.32
CA SER A 273 -11.26 4.26 -4.68
C SER A 273 -12.67 4.82 -4.57
N THR A 274 -12.64 6.07 -4.12
CA THR A 274 -13.66 7.07 -3.84
C THR A 274 -14.22 7.98 -4.93
N PRO A 275 -15.52 7.99 -5.32
CA PRO A 275 -16.10 9.23 -5.84
C PRO A 275 -16.06 10.44 -4.89
N LYS A 276 -16.09 10.24 -3.56
CA LYS A 276 -15.76 11.28 -2.57
C LYS A 276 -14.25 11.27 -2.29
N PRO A 277 -13.46 11.77 -3.24
CA PRO A 277 -12.08 11.34 -3.56
C PRO A 277 -11.28 10.81 -2.37
N ALA A 278 -11.55 9.57 -1.95
CA ALA A 278 -10.85 8.92 -0.86
C ALA A 278 -10.29 7.58 -1.32
N ILE A 279 -9.29 7.07 -0.62
CA ILE A 279 -8.83 5.70 -0.74
C ILE A 279 -9.08 4.99 0.58
N THR A 280 -9.75 3.85 0.52
CA THR A 280 -9.82 2.91 1.63
C THR A 280 -8.68 1.91 1.48
N TYR A 281 -7.82 1.82 2.48
CA TYR A 281 -6.75 0.84 2.58
C TYR A 281 -7.21 -0.29 3.48
N ARG A 282 -7.22 -1.53 2.97
CA ARG A 282 -7.51 -2.74 3.76
C ARG A 282 -6.34 -3.69 3.67
N THR A 283 -5.85 -4.16 4.80
CA THR A 283 -4.75 -5.13 4.85
C THR A 283 -5.04 -6.24 5.84
N ILE A 284 -4.48 -7.42 5.61
CA ILE A 284 -4.70 -8.60 6.45
C ILE A 284 -3.68 -8.75 7.59
N GLY A 285 -2.88 -7.71 7.88
CA GLY A 285 -1.92 -7.77 8.98
C GLY A 285 -0.98 -6.58 9.07
N GLY A 286 -0.02 -6.69 9.99
CA GLY A 286 0.98 -5.67 10.28
C GLY A 286 0.41 -4.45 11.03
N GLU A 287 0.89 -3.27 10.68
CA GLU A 287 0.49 -1.98 11.25
C GLU A 287 -0.04 -1.04 10.15
N LEU A 288 -0.69 0.04 10.56
CA LEU A 288 -1.05 1.14 9.65
C LEU A 288 0.06 2.19 9.69
N ASP A 289 0.97 2.18 8.71
CA ASP A 289 2.13 3.08 8.63
C ASP A 289 2.09 3.86 7.31
N PHE A 290 1.86 5.17 7.39
CA PHE A 290 1.71 6.03 6.23
C PHE A 290 2.78 7.11 6.19
N MET A 291 3.30 7.42 5.01
CA MET A 291 4.14 8.59 4.77
C MET A 291 3.47 9.50 3.73
N LEU A 292 3.18 10.73 4.14
CA LEU A 292 2.63 11.79 3.31
C LEU A 292 3.74 12.73 2.86
N PHE A 293 3.83 12.95 1.55
CA PHE A 293 4.74 13.86 0.89
C PHE A 293 3.94 15.02 0.31
N THR A 294 4.29 16.25 0.67
CA THR A 294 3.46 17.43 0.34
C THR A 294 3.88 18.15 -0.95
N GLY A 295 4.86 17.67 -1.72
CA GLY A 295 5.19 18.28 -3.02
C GLY A 295 6.04 19.55 -2.92
N PRO A 296 5.80 20.59 -3.75
CA PRO A 296 4.47 21.02 -4.22
C PRO A 296 4.02 20.46 -5.57
N GLY A 297 4.86 19.85 -6.40
CA GLY A 297 4.46 19.28 -7.70
C GLY A 297 4.74 17.77 -7.80
N PRO A 298 4.22 17.06 -8.81
CA PRO A 298 4.41 15.61 -8.94
C PRO A 298 5.88 15.16 -8.93
N GLU A 299 6.76 15.94 -9.55
CA GLU A 299 8.20 15.66 -9.55
C GLU A 299 8.80 15.79 -8.15
N ALA A 300 8.46 16.87 -7.42
CA ALA A 300 8.91 17.08 -6.05
C ALA A 300 8.40 15.98 -5.10
N VAL A 301 7.14 15.57 -5.26
CA VAL A 301 6.55 14.42 -4.54
C VAL A 301 7.34 13.14 -4.81
N THR A 302 7.73 12.87 -6.06
CA THR A 302 8.54 11.71 -6.43
C THR A 302 9.96 11.79 -5.84
N GLN A 303 10.56 12.97 -5.82
CA GLN A 303 11.87 13.21 -5.19
C GLN A 303 11.83 12.97 -3.68
N GLN A 304 10.75 13.40 -3.00
CA GLN A 304 10.52 13.14 -1.57
C GLN A 304 10.36 11.63 -1.31
N TYR A 305 9.51 10.95 -2.07
CA TYR A 305 9.31 9.51 -1.95
C TYR A 305 10.62 8.71 -2.12
N THR A 306 11.38 8.99 -3.17
CA THR A 306 12.65 8.32 -3.46
C THR A 306 13.80 8.76 -2.54
N HIS A 307 13.71 9.92 -1.90
CA HIS A 307 14.65 10.29 -0.84
C HIS A 307 14.58 9.28 0.30
N TYR A 308 13.37 8.89 0.70
CA TYR A 308 13.11 8.02 1.85
C TYR A 308 13.19 6.52 1.57
N LEU A 309 12.73 6.07 0.40
CA LEU A 309 12.78 4.64 0.03
C LEU A 309 14.06 4.24 -0.73
N GLY A 310 14.88 5.22 -1.09
CA GLY A 310 16.09 5.01 -1.89
C GLY A 310 15.91 5.52 -3.31
N ARG A 311 16.91 6.28 -3.77
CA ARG A 311 16.98 6.73 -5.16
C ARG A 311 17.39 5.59 -6.06
N SER A 312 16.89 5.59 -7.30
CA SER A 312 17.32 4.65 -8.32
C SER A 312 18.85 4.70 -8.48
N TYR A 313 19.46 3.51 -8.60
CA TYR A 313 20.89 3.40 -8.87
C TYR A 313 21.20 3.95 -10.26
N LEU A 314 22.42 4.49 -10.42
CA LEU A 314 22.91 4.81 -11.76
C LEU A 314 23.16 3.51 -12.52
N PHE A 315 22.43 3.31 -13.62
CA PHE A 315 22.60 2.13 -14.45
C PHE A 315 23.89 2.22 -15.28
N PRO A 316 24.56 1.08 -15.56
CA PRO A 316 25.64 1.04 -16.54
C PRO A 316 25.16 1.57 -17.90
N TYR A 317 25.93 2.42 -18.57
CA TYR A 317 25.48 3.10 -19.79
C TYR A 317 24.99 2.13 -20.89
N TRP A 318 25.64 0.98 -21.05
CA TRP A 318 25.27 -0.05 -22.03
C TRP A 318 23.86 -0.62 -21.81
N SER A 319 23.33 -0.58 -20.58
CA SER A 319 21.99 -1.09 -20.27
C SER A 319 20.87 -0.20 -20.82
N LEU A 320 21.20 1.02 -21.25
CA LEU A 320 20.27 1.92 -21.95
C LEU A 320 20.15 1.61 -23.45
N GLY A 321 21.04 0.76 -23.98
CA GLY A 321 21.01 0.29 -25.36
C GLY A 321 19.91 -0.74 -25.60
N PHE A 322 19.65 -1.04 -26.88
CA PHE A 322 18.64 -2.04 -27.24
C PHE A 322 19.11 -3.46 -26.85
N GLN A 323 18.15 -4.25 -26.39
CA GLN A 323 18.38 -5.56 -25.79
C GLN A 323 17.45 -6.58 -26.44
N LEU A 324 17.97 -7.76 -26.77
CA LEU A 324 17.21 -8.78 -27.49
C LEU A 324 17.25 -10.10 -26.72
N CYS A 325 16.07 -10.63 -26.45
CA CYS A 325 15.83 -11.85 -25.70
C CYS A 325 14.66 -12.62 -26.29
N ARG A 326 14.64 -13.93 -26.07
CA ARG A 326 13.43 -14.76 -26.17
C ARG A 326 13.62 -16.01 -25.32
N TYR A 327 12.50 -16.55 -24.86
CA TYR A 327 12.41 -17.95 -24.49
C TYR A 327 12.43 -18.81 -25.76
N GLY A 328 13.26 -19.85 -25.78
CA GLY A 328 13.26 -20.93 -26.77
C GLY A 328 14.38 -20.87 -27.79
N TYR A 329 15.53 -20.24 -27.50
CA TYR A 329 16.73 -20.47 -28.32
C TYR A 329 17.15 -21.93 -28.19
N ALA A 330 17.37 -22.62 -29.31
CA ALA A 330 17.62 -24.05 -29.30
C ALA A 330 19.07 -24.44 -28.97
N ASN A 331 20.05 -23.58 -29.27
CA ASN A 331 21.49 -23.84 -29.08
C ASN A 331 22.33 -22.57 -29.32
N THR A 332 23.65 -22.65 -29.09
CA THR A 332 24.60 -21.55 -29.36
C THR A 332 24.51 -21.03 -30.80
N SER A 333 24.34 -21.90 -31.80
CA SER A 333 24.37 -21.48 -33.22
C SER A 333 23.18 -20.60 -33.59
N GLU A 334 22.02 -20.80 -32.96
CA GLU A 334 20.86 -19.93 -33.16
C GLU A 334 21.12 -18.54 -32.57
N ILE A 335 21.71 -18.46 -31.38
CA ILE A 335 22.11 -17.17 -30.77
C ILE A 335 23.11 -16.45 -31.67
N VAL A 336 24.12 -17.16 -32.19
CA VAL A 336 25.10 -16.59 -33.16
C VAL A 336 24.38 -16.01 -34.36
N THR A 337 23.47 -16.78 -34.97
CA THR A 337 22.71 -16.35 -36.15
C THR A 337 21.93 -15.06 -35.87
N VAL A 338 21.20 -15.02 -34.75
CA VAL A 338 20.40 -13.84 -34.36
C VAL A 338 21.27 -12.61 -34.14
N VAL A 339 22.40 -12.76 -33.45
CA VAL A 339 23.32 -11.64 -33.21
C VAL A 339 23.92 -11.13 -34.52
N GLU A 340 24.46 -12.01 -35.35
CA GLU A 340 25.12 -11.60 -36.59
C GLU A 340 24.12 -11.00 -37.59
N GLU A 341 22.93 -11.58 -37.76
CA GLU A 341 21.91 -11.04 -38.68
C GLU A 341 21.42 -9.64 -38.25
N ASN A 342 21.23 -9.38 -36.95
CA ASN A 342 20.86 -8.04 -36.48
C ASN A 342 21.98 -7.01 -36.71
N ARG A 343 23.25 -7.45 -36.57
CA ARG A 343 24.41 -6.61 -36.83
C ARG A 343 24.59 -6.33 -38.32
N ASP A 344 24.43 -7.32 -39.18
CA ASP A 344 24.47 -7.19 -40.64
C ASP A 344 23.33 -6.27 -41.15
N ALA A 345 22.17 -6.30 -40.49
CA ALA A 345 21.07 -5.39 -40.75
C ALA A 345 21.30 -3.96 -40.22
N GLY A 346 22.39 -3.72 -39.46
CA GLY A 346 22.72 -2.40 -38.91
C GLY A 346 21.83 -1.95 -37.75
N ILE A 347 21.19 -2.88 -37.03
CA ILE A 347 20.38 -2.58 -35.85
C ILE A 347 21.31 -2.22 -34.68
N PRO A 348 21.16 -1.05 -34.02
CA PRO A 348 21.86 -0.75 -32.78
C PRO A 348 21.46 -1.78 -31.72
N TYR A 349 22.42 -2.58 -31.26
CA TYR A 349 22.15 -3.78 -30.47
C TYR A 349 23.28 -4.02 -29.46
N ASP A 350 23.00 -3.76 -28.18
CA ASP A 350 24.04 -3.71 -27.13
C ASP A 350 24.10 -4.99 -26.29
N THR A 351 22.97 -5.68 -26.08
CA THR A 351 22.88 -6.77 -25.09
C THR A 351 22.07 -7.97 -25.57
N GLN A 352 22.73 -9.12 -25.68
CA GLN A 352 22.09 -10.42 -25.92
C GLN A 352 21.74 -11.12 -24.61
N TYR A 353 20.64 -11.86 -24.61
CA TYR A 353 20.21 -12.69 -23.50
C TYR A 353 20.22 -14.18 -23.83
N ALA A 354 20.32 -15.02 -22.80
CA ALA A 354 19.80 -16.39 -22.88
C ALA A 354 18.82 -16.64 -21.73
N ASP A 355 17.65 -17.14 -22.10
CA ASP A 355 16.62 -17.64 -21.18
C ASP A 355 17.00 -19.06 -20.68
N ILE A 356 16.15 -19.71 -19.89
CA ILE A 356 16.40 -20.97 -19.18
C ILE A 356 16.87 -22.13 -20.07
N ASP A 357 16.73 -22.03 -21.38
CA ASP A 357 17.18 -23.01 -22.37
C ASP A 357 18.69 -23.27 -22.32
N TYR A 358 19.50 -22.27 -21.91
CA TYR A 358 20.96 -22.46 -21.84
C TYR A 358 21.38 -23.46 -20.75
N MET A 359 20.51 -23.67 -19.75
CA MET A 359 20.80 -24.48 -18.59
C MET A 359 20.64 -25.98 -18.87
N GLU A 360 21.41 -26.81 -18.18
CA GLU A 360 21.18 -28.25 -18.15
C GLU A 360 19.87 -28.53 -17.40
N ARG A 361 18.81 -28.93 -18.12
CA ARG A 361 17.49 -29.26 -17.54
C ARG A 361 16.87 -28.12 -16.72
N GLN A 362 17.10 -26.86 -17.10
CA GLN A 362 16.59 -25.67 -16.39
C GLN A 362 17.08 -25.60 -14.93
N LEU A 363 18.32 -26.04 -14.69
CA LEU A 363 18.96 -25.95 -13.38
C LEU A 363 19.87 -24.73 -13.33
N ASP A 364 19.62 -23.81 -12.39
CA ASP A 364 20.48 -22.65 -12.20
C ASP A 364 21.96 -23.04 -12.03
N PHE A 365 22.84 -22.16 -12.52
CA PHE A 365 24.31 -22.32 -12.47
C PHE A 365 24.83 -23.54 -13.23
N THR A 366 24.09 -24.00 -14.24
CA THR A 366 24.53 -25.04 -15.17
C THR A 366 24.51 -24.53 -16.61
N LEU A 367 25.24 -25.22 -17.49
CA LEU A 367 25.25 -25.01 -18.92
C LEU A 367 24.96 -26.35 -19.59
N SER A 368 24.03 -26.40 -20.54
CA SER A 368 23.79 -27.59 -21.34
C SER A 368 24.99 -27.83 -22.26
N GLU A 369 25.75 -28.89 -22.00
CA GLU A 369 26.89 -29.27 -22.85
C GLU A 369 26.44 -29.71 -24.25
N GLU A 370 25.24 -30.26 -24.36
CA GLU A 370 24.68 -30.75 -25.62
C GLU A 370 24.31 -29.60 -26.57
N HIS A 371 23.69 -28.54 -26.06
CA HIS A 371 23.13 -27.47 -26.89
C HIS A 371 23.93 -26.16 -26.81
N PHE A 372 24.63 -25.92 -25.70
CA PHE A 372 25.23 -24.61 -25.41
C PHE A 372 26.72 -24.65 -25.03
N SER A 373 27.43 -25.74 -25.31
CA SER A 373 28.88 -25.86 -25.02
C SER A 373 29.74 -24.76 -25.67
N GLY A 374 29.33 -24.21 -26.82
CA GLY A 374 30.02 -23.10 -27.49
C GLY A 374 29.65 -21.70 -26.96
N LEU A 375 28.65 -21.58 -26.08
CA LEU A 375 28.15 -20.29 -25.60
C LEU A 375 29.23 -19.46 -24.88
N PRO A 376 30.08 -20.02 -23.99
CA PRO A 376 31.12 -19.25 -23.32
C PRO A 376 32.10 -18.57 -24.28
N ASP A 377 32.53 -19.30 -25.32
CA ASP A 377 33.45 -18.78 -26.34
C ASP A 377 32.77 -17.67 -27.15
N TYR A 378 31.49 -17.84 -27.47
CA TYR A 378 30.74 -16.82 -28.21
C TYR A 378 30.48 -15.55 -27.39
N ILE A 379 30.20 -15.67 -26.09
CA ILE A 379 30.08 -14.53 -25.19
C ILE A 379 31.39 -13.72 -25.17
N GLU A 380 32.54 -14.39 -25.17
CA GLU A 380 33.84 -13.73 -25.22
C GLU A 380 34.10 -13.07 -26.58
N HIS A 381 33.67 -13.70 -27.67
CA HIS A 381 33.73 -13.15 -29.04
C HIS A 381 32.96 -11.83 -29.16
N ILE A 382 31.66 -11.80 -28.81
CA ILE A 382 30.84 -10.59 -28.97
C ILE A 382 31.33 -9.44 -28.08
N ARG A 383 31.90 -9.77 -26.91
CA ARG A 383 32.47 -8.77 -26.01
C ARG A 383 33.72 -8.13 -26.60
N LYS A 384 34.61 -8.94 -27.20
CA LYS A 384 35.87 -8.46 -27.77
C LYS A 384 35.69 -7.76 -29.10
N GLU A 385 34.95 -8.39 -30.01
CA GLU A 385 34.86 -7.92 -31.39
C GLU A 385 33.83 -6.78 -31.52
N TYR A 386 32.74 -6.84 -30.75
CA TYR A 386 31.59 -5.96 -30.95
C TYR A 386 31.31 -5.05 -29.75
N ASN A 387 32.03 -5.21 -28.65
CA ASN A 387 31.80 -4.49 -27.39
C ASN A 387 30.35 -4.67 -26.87
N MET A 388 29.76 -5.85 -27.13
CA MET A 388 28.42 -6.20 -26.67
C MET A 388 28.45 -6.87 -25.29
N HIS A 389 27.28 -6.85 -24.64
CA HIS A 389 27.05 -7.43 -23.33
C HIS A 389 26.17 -8.69 -23.43
N PHE A 390 26.27 -9.57 -22.45
CA PHE A 390 25.48 -10.80 -22.40
C PHE A 390 24.86 -10.96 -21.01
N ILE A 391 23.56 -11.24 -20.94
CA ILE A 391 22.82 -11.46 -19.70
C ILE A 391 22.23 -12.88 -19.69
N LEU A 392 22.34 -13.54 -18.55
CA LEU A 392 21.74 -14.86 -18.30
C LEU A 392 20.60 -14.70 -17.31
N ILE A 393 19.48 -15.39 -17.55
CA ILE A 393 18.43 -15.53 -16.54
C ILE A 393 18.92 -16.42 -15.39
N PHE A 394 18.44 -16.14 -14.18
CA PHE A 394 18.58 -17.01 -13.02
C PHE A 394 17.27 -17.00 -12.26
N ASP A 395 16.82 -18.19 -11.84
CA ASP A 395 15.62 -18.35 -11.05
C ASP A 395 15.95 -18.43 -9.55
N PRO A 396 15.00 -18.11 -8.65
CA PRO A 396 15.25 -18.20 -7.21
C PRO A 396 15.16 -19.65 -6.70
N ALA A 397 14.48 -20.54 -7.42
CA ALA A 397 14.13 -21.88 -6.96
C ALA A 397 15.20 -22.91 -7.35
N ILE A 398 16.01 -23.36 -6.38
CA ILE A 398 17.08 -24.33 -6.65
C ILE A 398 16.57 -25.78 -6.53
N SER A 399 16.82 -26.58 -7.56
CA SER A 399 16.41 -28.00 -7.59
C SER A 399 17.05 -28.86 -6.49
N ALA A 400 16.24 -29.39 -5.59
CA ALA A 400 16.66 -30.31 -4.54
C ALA A 400 17.24 -31.65 -5.06
N ALA A 401 16.95 -32.02 -6.31
CA ALA A 401 17.39 -33.27 -6.92
C ALA A 401 18.74 -33.14 -7.67
N SER A 402 19.33 -31.93 -7.72
CA SER A 402 20.59 -31.72 -8.43
C SER A 402 21.75 -32.43 -7.72
N ARG A 403 22.66 -33.04 -8.50
CA ARG A 403 23.88 -33.68 -7.96
C ARG A 403 24.79 -32.67 -7.25
N GLN A 404 24.73 -31.39 -7.61
CA GLN A 404 25.49 -30.31 -6.98
C GLN A 404 25.02 -30.04 -5.55
N ILE A 405 23.70 -29.97 -5.29
CA ILE A 405 23.19 -29.87 -3.91
C ILE A 405 23.51 -31.13 -3.11
N LEU A 406 23.39 -32.32 -3.70
CA LEU A 406 23.81 -33.55 -3.01
C LEU A 406 25.30 -33.53 -2.64
N ARG A 407 26.14 -32.87 -3.45
CA ARG A 407 27.58 -32.69 -3.17
C ARG A 407 27.83 -31.63 -2.10
N ILE A 408 27.12 -30.51 -2.11
CA ILE A 408 27.18 -29.47 -1.07
C ILE A 408 26.65 -30.01 0.25
N VAL A 409 25.47 -30.64 0.29
CA VAL A 409 24.92 -31.30 1.49
C VAL A 409 25.86 -32.38 2.01
N ARG A 410 26.46 -33.21 1.13
CA ARG A 410 27.49 -34.17 1.56
C ARG A 410 28.74 -33.50 2.12
N LEU A 411 29.20 -32.39 1.55
CA LEU A 411 30.37 -31.65 2.06
C LEU A 411 30.08 -30.94 3.38
N THR A 412 28.88 -30.37 3.55
CA THR A 412 28.43 -29.73 4.80
C THR A 412 28.23 -30.77 5.90
N LEU A 413 27.61 -31.92 5.60
CA LEU A 413 27.51 -33.04 6.54
C LEU A 413 28.88 -33.63 6.87
N TYR A 414 29.79 -33.74 5.89
CA TYR A 414 31.17 -34.19 6.12
C TYR A 414 31.96 -33.25 7.02
N ASN A 415 31.85 -31.93 6.80
CA ASN A 415 32.51 -30.92 7.63
C ASN A 415 31.90 -30.85 9.04
N SER A 416 30.59 -31.02 9.17
CA SER A 416 29.91 -31.09 10.48
C SER A 416 30.28 -32.38 11.23
N PHE A 417 30.43 -33.52 10.54
CA PHE A 417 30.94 -34.77 11.14
C PHE A 417 32.41 -34.63 11.58
N ARG A 418 33.22 -33.90 10.81
CA ARG A 418 34.63 -33.66 11.13
C ARG A 418 34.78 -32.73 12.34
N SER A 419 33.96 -31.70 12.48
CA SER A 419 34.00 -30.83 13.67
C SER A 419 33.65 -31.58 14.96
N THR A 420 32.76 -32.58 14.91
CA THR A 420 32.36 -33.36 16.09
C THR A 420 33.39 -34.42 16.49
N ILE A 421 34.11 -35.03 15.54
CA ILE A 421 35.12 -36.05 15.84
C ILE A 421 36.45 -35.44 16.33
N PHE A 422 36.81 -34.24 15.87
CA PHE A 422 38.07 -33.59 16.27
C PHE A 422 37.96 -32.76 17.56
N SER A 423 36.75 -32.47 18.07
CA SER A 423 36.57 -31.90 19.42
C SER A 423 36.75 -32.92 20.54
N ASP A 424 36.60 -34.22 20.25
CA ASP A 424 36.71 -35.32 21.23
C ASP A 424 38.12 -35.95 21.30
N ILE A 425 39.10 -35.42 20.55
CA ILE A 425 40.51 -35.82 20.63
C ILE A 425 41.34 -34.64 21.18
N GLN A 426 40.96 -34.12 22.35
CA GLN A 426 41.88 -33.49 23.29
C GLN A 426 42.25 -34.54 24.33
N VAL A 427 43.19 -35.41 23.94
CA VAL A 427 43.84 -36.36 24.85
C VAL A 427 44.80 -35.56 25.73
N ASN A 428 44.57 -35.65 27.04
CA ASN A 428 45.47 -35.25 28.10
C ASN A 428 46.95 -35.54 27.76
N ASN A 429 47.79 -34.51 27.86
CA ASN A 429 49.11 -34.56 28.49
C ASN A 429 49.54 -33.17 28.92
#